data_AF-A0A957XIB1-F1
#
_entry.id   AF-A0A957XIB1-F1
#
_cell.length_a   1.000
_cell.length_b   1.000
_cell.length_c   1.000
_cell.angle_alpha   90.00
_cell.angle_beta   90.00
_cell.angle_gamma   90.00
#
_symmetry.space_group_name_H-M   'P 1'
#
loop_
_entity.id
_entity.type
_entity.pdbx_description
1 polymer ?
#
loop_
_entity_poly.entity_id
_entity_poly.type
_entity_poly.pdbx_seq_one_letter_code
_entity_poly.pdbx_strand_id
1 'polypeptide(L)'
;MNKPKAISLFCGAGGCSLGFKKAGYSILYANDKDSAAVETYKKNFPETTCSNEDIDELDFDSILNELGVNSGEIDILIGGPPCQGFSTAGSRFWDDPRNHLLKSYVNALKVIKPKWFLMENVEGLLTSNKGTYIYEAAKAFIELGYLIRVEKVYSQEYGVPQRRKRVLVVGNRLGHDFKMPEPTMKVSGRIFRNSDVTISHAIESLPTASNDKEAELSPINTPAHDEFDAILRGYANKITDHYFPAINGAQSKRISALGPGQTMKDLPENLQHESFKKRANRRVADGMPTEKRGGAPSGLKRLIASEPSLTITGAATRELIHPVENRPLTIRESARIQTFPDDFIFCGNASQKIQQIGNAIPPVLARIFAEHIRDDYGFEGHEEATGKMLGFLLTKAGAMSPALKRTESLLVRLSDSSKSKQGELFG
;
A
#
# COMPACT_ATOMS: atom_id res chain seq x y z
N MET A 1 10.03 -10.51 -27.02
CA MET A 1 8.63 -10.08 -26.80
C MET A 1 8.64 -8.63 -26.36
N ASN A 2 7.65 -7.84 -26.78
CA ASN A 2 7.55 -6.43 -26.34
C ASN A 2 7.15 -6.38 -24.86
N LYS A 3 7.78 -5.52 -24.06
CA LYS A 3 7.47 -5.42 -22.62
C LYS A 3 6.15 -4.66 -22.43
N PRO A 4 5.24 -5.10 -21.54
CA PRO A 4 4.01 -4.36 -21.28
C PRO A 4 4.29 -2.95 -20.75
N LYS A 5 3.63 -1.94 -21.30
CA LYS A 5 3.84 -0.52 -21.00
C LYS A 5 3.00 -0.08 -19.81
N ALA A 6 3.63 0.56 -18.83
CA ALA A 6 2.94 1.05 -17.64
C ALA A 6 3.16 2.54 -17.38
N ILE A 7 2.16 3.18 -16.78
CA ILE A 7 2.26 4.53 -16.18
C ILE A 7 1.97 4.42 -14.69
N SER A 8 2.73 5.13 -13.85
CA SER A 8 2.58 5.13 -12.39
C SER A 8 2.27 6.53 -11.83
N LEU A 9 1.02 6.78 -11.44
CA LEU A 9 0.62 8.02 -10.80
C LEU A 9 0.64 7.90 -9.28
N PHE A 10 0.97 8.99 -8.57
CA PHE A 10 1.19 8.97 -7.12
C PHE A 10 2.24 7.92 -6.74
N CYS A 11 3.36 7.91 -7.47
CA CYS A 11 4.29 6.78 -7.47
C CYS A 11 5.03 6.59 -6.15
N GLY A 12 5.12 7.63 -5.30
CA GLY A 12 5.90 7.63 -4.08
C GLY A 12 7.35 7.21 -4.35
N ALA A 13 7.93 6.42 -3.44
CA ALA A 13 9.24 5.82 -3.68
C ALA A 13 9.26 4.79 -4.83
N GLY A 14 8.11 4.37 -5.37
CA GLY A 14 8.05 3.40 -6.46
C GLY A 14 7.96 1.93 -6.02
N GLY A 15 7.43 1.64 -4.82
CA GLY A 15 7.24 0.25 -4.36
C GLY A 15 6.34 -0.58 -5.28
N CYS A 16 5.23 0.01 -5.75
CA CYS A 16 4.37 -0.63 -6.75
C CYS A 16 5.11 -0.83 -8.08
N SER A 17 5.74 0.23 -8.59
CA SER A 17 6.55 0.20 -9.82
C SER A 17 7.66 -0.84 -9.79
N LEU A 18 8.31 -1.06 -8.64
CA LEU A 18 9.34 -2.07 -8.49
C LEU A 18 8.79 -3.48 -8.70
N GLY A 19 7.61 -3.77 -8.14
CA GLY A 19 6.93 -5.05 -8.33
C GLY A 19 6.58 -5.28 -9.81
N PHE A 20 6.00 -4.28 -10.46
CA PHE A 20 5.67 -4.34 -11.89
C PHE A 20 6.92 -4.48 -12.79
N LYS A 21 7.99 -3.73 -12.50
CA LYS A 21 9.28 -3.85 -13.21
C LYS A 21 9.88 -5.26 -13.05
N LYS A 22 9.83 -5.84 -11.84
CA LYS A 22 10.25 -7.22 -11.59
C LYS A 22 9.38 -8.24 -12.34
N ALA A 23 8.10 -7.94 -12.55
CA ALA A 23 7.19 -8.68 -13.43
C ALA A 23 7.39 -8.37 -14.93
N GLY A 24 8.47 -7.70 -15.34
CA GLY A 24 8.81 -7.49 -16.74
C GLY A 24 8.09 -6.33 -17.45
N TYR A 25 7.35 -5.48 -16.72
CA TYR A 25 6.74 -4.28 -17.28
C TYR A 25 7.79 -3.19 -17.53
N SER A 26 7.56 -2.37 -18.55
CA SER A 26 8.29 -1.14 -18.82
C SER A 26 7.51 0.05 -18.28
N ILE A 27 7.99 0.65 -17.18
CA ILE A 27 7.37 1.85 -16.62
C ILE A 27 7.85 3.07 -17.42
N LEU A 28 6.96 3.63 -18.25
CA LEU A 28 7.32 4.71 -19.18
C LEU A 28 7.31 6.08 -18.49
N TYR A 29 6.30 6.31 -17.65
CA TYR A 29 6.11 7.57 -16.94
C TYR A 29 5.69 7.34 -15.50
N ALA A 30 6.17 8.21 -14.62
CA ALA A 30 5.75 8.29 -13.24
C ALA A 30 5.54 9.74 -12.79
N ASN A 31 4.67 9.95 -11.82
CA ASN A 31 4.43 11.26 -11.22
C ASN A 31 4.25 11.16 -9.70
N ASP A 32 4.87 12.10 -8.98
CA ASP A 32 4.54 12.38 -7.58
C ASP A 32 4.86 13.84 -7.25
N LYS A 33 4.14 14.42 -6.29
CA LYS A 33 4.38 15.81 -5.85
C LYS A 33 5.46 15.92 -4.77
N ASP A 34 5.78 14.84 -4.06
CA ASP A 34 6.83 14.84 -3.04
C ASP A 34 8.22 14.74 -3.69
N SER A 35 9.01 15.80 -3.56
CA SER A 35 10.32 15.89 -4.22
C SER A 35 11.31 14.83 -3.76
N ALA A 36 11.27 14.41 -2.48
CA ALA A 36 12.16 13.37 -1.96
C ALA A 36 11.76 11.97 -2.47
N ALA A 37 10.46 11.74 -2.64
CA ALA A 37 9.93 10.54 -3.30
C ALA A 37 10.31 10.50 -4.79
N VAL A 38 10.22 11.62 -5.51
CA VAL A 38 10.65 11.70 -6.91
C VAL A 38 12.15 11.48 -7.07
N GLU A 39 12.97 12.06 -6.18
CA GLU A 39 14.41 11.81 -6.18
C GLU A 39 14.72 10.33 -5.97
N THR A 40 14.05 9.70 -5.00
CA THR A 40 14.11 8.27 -4.75
C THR A 40 13.72 7.47 -5.99
N TYR A 41 12.61 7.83 -6.63
CA TYR A 41 12.12 7.15 -7.82
C TYR A 41 13.16 7.21 -8.95
N LYS A 42 13.68 8.40 -9.28
CA LYS A 42 14.68 8.59 -10.34
C LYS A 42 15.96 7.79 -10.11
N LYS A 43 16.38 7.59 -8.85
CA LYS A 43 17.57 6.79 -8.51
C LYS A 43 17.38 5.29 -8.79
N ASN A 44 16.16 4.77 -8.65
CA ASN A 44 15.86 3.35 -8.80
C ASN A 44 15.26 2.97 -10.18
N PHE A 45 14.74 3.97 -10.90
CA PHE A 45 14.13 3.82 -12.23
C PHE A 45 14.72 4.86 -13.21
N PRO A 46 16.04 4.82 -13.49
CA PRO A 46 16.69 5.80 -14.35
C PRO A 46 16.17 5.80 -15.80
N GLU A 47 15.52 4.71 -16.22
CA GLU A 47 14.89 4.60 -17.54
C GLU A 47 13.48 5.22 -17.63
N THR A 48 12.87 5.58 -16.49
CA THR A 48 11.50 6.10 -16.43
C THR A 48 11.50 7.62 -16.33
N THR A 49 10.73 8.30 -17.17
CA THR A 49 10.46 9.72 -16.99
C THR A 49 9.63 9.93 -15.73
N CYS A 50 10.13 10.69 -14.76
CA CYS A 50 9.42 10.98 -13.52
C CYS A 50 9.29 12.49 -13.29
N SER A 51 8.05 13.01 -13.29
CA SER A 51 7.76 14.41 -12.98
C SER A 51 7.62 14.66 -11.49
N ASN A 52 7.92 15.90 -11.07
CA ASN A 52 7.65 16.40 -9.72
C ASN A 52 6.63 17.53 -9.77
N GLU A 53 5.37 17.17 -10.00
CA GLU A 53 4.28 18.10 -10.28
C GLU A 53 3.01 17.64 -9.57
N ASP A 54 2.10 18.57 -9.26
CA ASP A 54 0.76 18.17 -8.82
C ASP A 54 0.03 17.51 -9.98
N ILE A 55 -0.71 16.44 -9.70
CA ILE A 55 -1.44 15.70 -10.75
C ILE A 55 -2.48 16.58 -11.44
N ASP A 56 -3.01 17.58 -10.73
CA ASP A 56 -4.00 18.51 -11.27
C ASP A 56 -3.42 19.42 -12.37
N GLU A 57 -2.09 19.53 -12.45
CA GLU A 57 -1.36 20.36 -13.42
C GLU A 57 -0.90 19.55 -14.65
N LEU A 58 -1.05 18.22 -14.64
CA LEU A 58 -0.58 17.36 -15.71
C LEU A 58 -1.48 17.39 -16.94
N ASP A 59 -0.88 17.56 -18.10
CA ASP A 59 -1.50 17.31 -19.40
C ASP A 59 -1.15 15.90 -19.89
N PHE A 60 -2.09 14.97 -19.74
CA PHE A 60 -1.91 13.58 -20.15
C PHE A 60 -1.79 13.41 -21.66
N ASP A 61 -2.38 14.27 -22.49
CA ASP A 61 -2.24 14.19 -23.95
C ASP A 61 -0.80 14.54 -24.35
N SER A 62 -0.25 15.62 -23.77
CA SER A 62 1.16 16.00 -23.97
C SER A 62 2.12 14.90 -23.49
N ILE A 63 1.88 14.31 -22.32
CA ILE A 63 2.68 13.19 -21.80
C ILE A 63 2.67 11.99 -22.77
N LEU A 64 1.51 11.60 -23.30
CA LEU A 64 1.41 10.49 -24.25
C LEU A 64 2.19 10.79 -25.55
N ASN A 65 2.10 12.03 -26.05
CA ASN A 65 2.84 12.46 -27.23
C ASN A 65 4.35 12.41 -27.02
N GLU A 66 4.85 12.89 -25.87
CA GLU A 66 6.28 12.81 -25.51
C GLU A 66 6.78 11.37 -25.39
N LEU A 67 5.94 10.47 -24.88
CA LEU A 67 6.24 9.04 -24.79
C LEU A 67 6.12 8.31 -26.14
N GLY A 68 5.59 8.96 -27.18
CA GLY A 68 5.36 8.36 -28.49
C GLY A 68 4.35 7.22 -28.47
N VAL A 69 3.31 7.33 -27.63
CA VAL A 69 2.26 6.32 -27.47
C VAL A 69 0.88 6.95 -27.63
N ASN A 70 -0.04 6.23 -28.26
CA ASN A 70 -1.41 6.72 -28.41
C ASN A 70 -2.28 6.39 -27.19
N SER A 71 -3.37 7.14 -26.99
CA SER A 71 -4.44 6.77 -26.08
C SER A 71 -4.92 5.34 -26.37
N GLY A 72 -5.04 4.50 -25.35
CA GLY A 72 -5.37 3.08 -25.51
C GLY A 72 -4.18 2.12 -25.64
N GLU A 73 -2.96 2.62 -25.88
CA GLU A 73 -1.77 1.77 -26.04
C GLU A 73 -1.04 1.47 -24.72
N ILE A 74 -1.37 2.17 -23.64
CA ILE A 74 -0.82 1.86 -22.31
C ILE A 74 -1.46 0.58 -21.80
N ASP A 75 -0.65 -0.41 -21.45
CA ASP A 75 -1.13 -1.70 -20.99
C ASP A 75 -1.69 -1.63 -19.57
N ILE A 76 -1.07 -0.83 -18.68
CA ILE A 76 -1.62 -0.60 -17.34
C ILE A 76 -1.32 0.80 -16.77
N LEU A 77 -2.32 1.38 -16.10
CA LEU A 77 -2.15 2.53 -15.22
C LEU A 77 -2.19 2.08 -13.75
N ILE A 78 -1.10 2.29 -13.01
CA ILE A 78 -1.04 2.02 -11.57
C ILE A 78 -1.06 3.32 -10.78
N GLY A 79 -1.71 3.34 -9.61
CA GLY A 79 -1.61 4.49 -8.72
C GLY A 79 -2.41 4.39 -7.43
N GLY A 80 -2.04 5.21 -6.45
CA GLY A 80 -2.68 5.23 -5.13
C GLY A 80 -3.10 6.65 -4.74
N PRO A 81 -4.21 7.20 -5.29
CA PRO A 81 -4.64 8.55 -4.97
C PRO A 81 -4.87 8.69 -3.46
N PRO A 82 -4.17 9.64 -2.79
CA PRO A 82 -4.31 9.85 -1.36
C PRO A 82 -5.75 10.16 -0.98
N CYS A 83 -6.22 9.53 0.09
CA CYS A 83 -7.57 9.74 0.59
C CYS A 83 -7.57 10.81 1.70
N GLN A 84 -7.90 12.07 1.38
CA GLN A 84 -8.07 13.13 2.37
C GLN A 84 -9.54 13.51 2.54
N GLY A 85 -10.04 13.50 3.79
CA GLY A 85 -11.26 14.18 4.25
C GLY A 85 -12.58 13.94 3.50
N PHE A 86 -13.54 13.28 4.14
CA PHE A 86 -14.78 12.80 3.51
C PHE A 86 -15.95 13.82 3.52
N SER A 87 -16.70 13.95 2.42
CA SER A 87 -18.01 14.66 2.30
C SER A 87 -19.15 13.77 1.83
N THR A 88 -20.36 14.31 2.06
CA THR A 88 -21.71 13.91 1.64
C THR A 88 -21.91 13.64 0.14
N ALA A 89 -22.83 12.72 -0.17
CA ALA A 89 -23.11 12.14 -1.48
C ALA A 89 -23.83 13.05 -2.50
N GLY A 90 -23.73 12.70 -3.80
CA GLY A 90 -24.42 13.34 -4.92
C GLY A 90 -23.46 14.06 -5.88
N SER A 91 -23.96 14.91 -6.78
CA SER A 91 -23.13 15.84 -7.58
C SER A 91 -22.13 16.62 -6.71
N ARG A 92 -22.56 16.95 -5.49
CA ARG A 92 -21.76 17.57 -4.42
C ARG A 92 -20.53 16.76 -3.97
N PHE A 93 -20.49 15.44 -4.20
CA PHE A 93 -19.30 14.63 -3.94
C PHE A 93 -18.17 15.06 -4.87
N TRP A 94 -18.48 15.14 -6.17
CA TRP A 94 -17.50 15.63 -7.13
C TRP A 94 -17.20 17.10 -6.85
N ASP A 95 -18.16 17.95 -6.52
CA ASP A 95 -17.86 19.35 -6.22
C ASP A 95 -16.97 19.58 -4.98
N ASP A 96 -16.74 18.57 -4.14
CA ASP A 96 -15.88 18.72 -2.97
C ASP A 96 -14.39 18.82 -3.35
N PRO A 97 -13.69 19.90 -2.93
CA PRO A 97 -12.27 20.08 -3.23
C PRO A 97 -11.39 18.95 -2.67
N ARG A 98 -11.82 18.24 -1.63
CA ARG A 98 -11.05 17.13 -1.03
C ARG A 98 -11.01 15.87 -1.90
N ASN A 99 -11.93 15.76 -2.86
CA ASN A 99 -12.01 14.62 -3.78
C ASN A 99 -11.24 14.86 -5.09
N HIS A 100 -10.51 15.98 -5.20
CA HIS A 100 -9.80 16.36 -6.43
C HIS A 100 -8.81 15.29 -6.92
N LEU A 101 -8.03 14.66 -6.03
CA LEU A 101 -7.07 13.61 -6.43
C LEU A 101 -7.73 12.39 -7.08
N LEU A 102 -8.94 12.01 -6.63
CA LEU A 102 -9.71 10.95 -7.29
C LEU A 102 -10.19 11.41 -8.67
N LYS A 103 -10.65 12.66 -8.81
CA LYS A 103 -11.02 13.21 -10.12
C LYS A 103 -9.86 13.18 -11.09
N SER A 104 -8.67 13.56 -10.64
CA SER A 104 -7.49 13.64 -11.50
C SER A 104 -7.04 12.25 -11.93
N TYR A 105 -7.17 11.24 -11.06
CA TYR A 105 -7.00 9.84 -11.44
C TYR A 105 -8.05 9.37 -12.46
N VAL A 106 -9.33 9.74 -12.28
CA VAL A 106 -10.41 9.44 -13.25
C VAL A 106 -10.16 10.16 -14.58
N ASN A 107 -9.65 11.39 -14.57
CA ASN A 107 -9.26 12.13 -15.77
C ASN A 107 -8.11 11.43 -16.50
N ALA A 108 -7.10 10.97 -15.77
CA ALA A 108 -6.02 10.16 -16.34
C ALA A 108 -6.57 8.92 -17.04
N LEU A 109 -7.49 8.17 -16.41
CA LEU A 109 -8.12 7.01 -17.03
C LEU A 109 -8.91 7.36 -18.31
N LYS A 110 -9.57 8.54 -18.32
CA LYS A 110 -10.36 9.01 -19.46
C LYS A 110 -9.48 9.38 -20.67
N VAL A 111 -8.32 10.00 -20.44
CA VAL A 111 -7.40 10.44 -21.50
C VAL A 111 -6.48 9.30 -21.93
N ILE A 112 -5.83 8.63 -21.00
CA ILE A 112 -4.86 7.55 -21.27
C ILE A 112 -5.56 6.29 -21.80
N LYS A 113 -6.78 6.03 -21.33
CA LYS A 113 -7.57 4.83 -21.67
C LYS A 113 -6.77 3.52 -21.56
N PRO A 114 -5.99 3.30 -20.48
CA PRO A 114 -5.12 2.14 -20.37
C PRO A 114 -5.92 0.84 -20.43
N LYS A 115 -5.33 -0.23 -20.98
CA LYS A 115 -6.03 -1.53 -21.10
C LYS A 115 -6.45 -2.07 -19.73
N TRP A 116 -5.59 -1.91 -18.74
CA TRP A 116 -5.84 -2.20 -17.33
C TRP A 116 -5.58 -0.97 -16.45
N PHE A 117 -6.18 -0.96 -15.26
CA PHE A 117 -5.70 -0.12 -14.17
C PHE A 117 -5.67 -0.87 -12.85
N LEU A 118 -4.79 -0.43 -11.95
CA LEU A 118 -4.75 -0.84 -10.55
C LEU A 118 -4.70 0.41 -9.68
N MET A 119 -5.80 0.65 -8.97
CA MET A 119 -5.89 1.69 -7.96
C MET A 119 -5.75 1.08 -6.56
N GLU A 120 -4.82 1.59 -5.75
CA GLU A 120 -4.67 1.19 -4.35
C GLU A 120 -5.22 2.24 -3.38
N ASN A 121 -5.73 1.78 -2.24
CA ASN A 121 -6.03 2.66 -1.11
C ASN A 121 -6.06 1.94 0.24
N VAL A 122 -6.20 2.70 1.32
CA VAL A 122 -6.32 2.20 2.70
C VAL A 122 -7.70 1.57 2.97
N GLU A 123 -7.79 0.67 3.97
CA GLU A 123 -9.06 0.01 4.39
C GLU A 123 -10.17 1.02 4.72
N GLY A 124 -9.81 2.22 5.19
CA GLY A 124 -10.73 3.31 5.47
C GLY A 124 -11.64 3.67 4.29
N LEU A 125 -11.13 3.54 3.05
CA LEU A 125 -11.85 3.82 1.80
C LEU A 125 -13.23 3.15 1.77
N LEU A 126 -13.32 1.90 2.24
CA LEU A 126 -14.57 1.14 2.22
C LEU A 126 -15.66 1.75 3.10
N THR A 127 -15.30 2.39 4.21
CA THR A 127 -16.29 2.91 5.18
C THR A 127 -16.46 4.42 5.12
N SER A 128 -15.65 5.06 4.28
CA SER A 128 -15.55 6.50 4.09
C SER A 128 -16.85 7.10 3.57
N ASN A 129 -17.29 8.19 4.21
CA ASN A 129 -18.64 8.76 4.02
C ASN A 129 -19.73 7.68 3.90
N LYS A 130 -19.75 6.72 4.85
CA LYS A 130 -20.71 5.62 4.89
C LYS A 130 -20.72 4.73 3.63
N GLY A 131 -19.60 4.62 2.92
CA GLY A 131 -19.43 3.80 1.72
C GLY A 131 -19.58 4.57 0.41
N THR A 132 -19.93 5.86 0.46
CA THR A 132 -20.19 6.67 -0.74
C THR A 132 -18.93 6.85 -1.59
N TYR A 133 -17.77 7.03 -0.97
CA TYR A 133 -16.53 7.32 -1.72
C TYR A 133 -16.15 6.19 -2.67
N ILE A 134 -16.13 4.94 -2.17
CA ILE A 134 -15.85 3.77 -3.02
C ILE A 134 -16.95 3.55 -4.05
N TYR A 135 -18.21 3.84 -3.71
CA TYR A 135 -19.33 3.76 -4.65
C TYR A 135 -19.17 4.73 -5.82
N GLU A 136 -18.89 6.01 -5.58
CA GLU A 136 -18.72 7.01 -6.64
C GLU A 136 -17.46 6.73 -7.47
N ALA A 137 -16.37 6.28 -6.85
CA ALA A 137 -15.17 5.85 -7.58
C ALA A 137 -15.46 4.66 -8.51
N ALA A 138 -16.08 3.59 -7.97
CA ALA A 138 -16.46 2.40 -8.75
C ALA A 138 -17.42 2.75 -9.89
N LYS A 139 -18.41 3.61 -9.62
CA LYS A 139 -19.34 4.11 -10.63
C LYS A 139 -18.62 4.85 -11.75
N ALA A 140 -17.70 5.77 -11.43
CA ALA A 140 -16.94 6.50 -12.44
C ALA A 140 -16.09 5.57 -13.32
N PHE A 141 -15.44 4.55 -12.74
CA PHE A 141 -14.68 3.58 -13.53
C PHE A 141 -15.56 2.75 -14.47
N ILE A 142 -16.74 2.33 -14.00
CA ILE A 142 -17.74 1.62 -14.82
C ILE A 142 -18.26 2.51 -15.96
N GLU A 143 -18.55 3.78 -15.69
CA GLU A 143 -19.00 4.76 -16.69
C GLU A 143 -17.93 5.06 -17.74
N LEU A 144 -16.64 4.92 -17.40
CA LEU A 144 -15.53 4.97 -18.35
C LEU A 144 -15.34 3.68 -19.18
N GLY A 145 -16.19 2.66 -18.98
CA GLY A 145 -16.15 1.42 -19.76
C GLY A 145 -15.34 0.29 -19.13
N TYR A 146 -14.90 0.40 -17.88
CA TYR A 146 -14.09 -0.65 -17.25
C TYR A 146 -14.93 -1.74 -16.58
N LEU A 147 -14.47 -2.97 -16.74
CA LEU A 147 -14.85 -4.14 -15.95
C LEU A 147 -14.01 -4.13 -14.68
N ILE A 148 -14.62 -3.95 -13.51
CA ILE A 148 -13.88 -3.71 -12.27
C ILE A 148 -14.13 -4.75 -11.18
N ARG A 149 -13.12 -4.96 -10.34
CA ARG A 149 -13.24 -5.65 -9.04
C ARG A 149 -12.69 -4.79 -7.92
N VAL A 150 -13.35 -4.86 -6.75
CA VAL A 150 -12.94 -4.14 -5.54
C VAL A 150 -12.68 -5.13 -4.41
N GLU A 151 -11.42 -5.33 -4.03
CA GLU A 151 -11.07 -6.33 -3.02
C GLU A 151 -10.18 -5.78 -1.92
N LYS A 152 -10.47 -6.19 -0.68
CA LYS A 152 -9.61 -5.96 0.47
C LYS A 152 -8.58 -7.08 0.58
N VAL A 153 -7.34 -6.74 0.31
CA VAL A 153 -6.17 -7.61 0.27
C VAL A 153 -5.38 -7.51 1.57
N TYR A 154 -4.88 -8.65 2.06
CA TYR A 154 -4.08 -8.76 3.28
C TYR A 154 -2.65 -9.18 2.89
N SER A 155 -1.68 -8.28 3.03
CA SER A 155 -0.34 -8.46 2.45
C SER A 155 0.36 -9.74 2.92
N GLN A 156 0.12 -10.17 4.16
CA GLN A 156 0.69 -11.40 4.71
C GLN A 156 0.23 -12.68 4.02
N GLU A 157 -0.92 -12.65 3.34
CA GLU A 157 -1.40 -13.76 2.51
C GLU A 157 -0.60 -13.91 1.20
N TYR A 158 0.24 -12.93 0.90
CA TYR A 158 1.01 -12.82 -0.35
C TYR A 158 2.53 -12.75 -0.09
N GLY A 159 2.98 -13.35 1.02
CA GLY A 159 4.41 -13.45 1.34
C GLY A 159 5.04 -12.18 1.89
N VAL A 160 4.25 -11.18 2.30
CA VAL A 160 4.78 -9.98 2.95
C VAL A 160 4.81 -10.20 4.48
N PRO A 161 5.95 -9.99 5.18
CA PRO A 161 6.10 -10.17 6.63
C PRO A 161 5.40 -9.08 7.47
N GLN A 162 4.19 -8.67 7.08
CA GLN A 162 3.47 -7.54 7.62
C GLN A 162 1.95 -7.73 7.53
N ARG A 163 1.26 -7.49 8.65
CA ARG A 163 -0.21 -7.44 8.71
C ARG A 163 -0.74 -6.11 8.18
N ARG A 164 -0.67 -5.92 6.87
CA ARG A 164 -1.12 -4.71 6.17
C ARG A 164 -2.29 -5.03 5.26
N LYS A 165 -3.41 -4.33 5.47
CA LYS A 165 -4.58 -4.41 4.60
C LYS A 165 -4.61 -3.25 3.61
N ARG A 166 -5.02 -3.53 2.39
CA ARG A 166 -5.27 -2.55 1.33
C ARG A 166 -6.52 -2.88 0.55
N VAL A 167 -7.16 -1.85 0.02
CA VAL A 167 -8.27 -1.97 -0.92
C VAL A 167 -7.66 -1.78 -2.29
N LEU A 168 -7.76 -2.79 -3.13
CA LEU A 168 -7.36 -2.71 -4.53
C LEU A 168 -8.63 -2.64 -5.38
N VAL A 169 -8.65 -1.67 -6.29
CA VAL A 169 -9.61 -1.61 -7.38
C VAL A 169 -8.84 -1.88 -8.66
N VAL A 170 -9.09 -3.03 -9.27
CA VAL A 170 -8.50 -3.39 -10.57
C VAL A 170 -9.60 -3.33 -11.60
N GLY A 171 -9.27 -2.81 -12.78
CA GLY A 171 -10.20 -2.83 -13.90
C GLY A 171 -9.52 -3.09 -15.22
N ASN A 172 -10.27 -3.65 -16.18
CA ASN A 172 -9.84 -3.79 -17.56
C ASN A 172 -10.92 -3.32 -18.53
N ARG A 173 -10.51 -2.92 -19.73
CA ARG A 173 -11.42 -2.56 -20.84
C ARG A 173 -11.39 -3.56 -21.99
N LEU A 174 -10.74 -4.71 -21.80
CA LEU A 174 -10.50 -5.76 -22.79
C LEU A 174 -11.56 -6.88 -22.78
N GLY A 175 -12.55 -6.77 -21.90
CA GLY A 175 -13.62 -7.76 -21.75
C GLY A 175 -13.26 -8.98 -20.93
N HIS A 176 -12.13 -8.96 -20.20
CA HIS A 176 -11.80 -10.06 -19.32
C HIS A 176 -12.72 -10.10 -18.09
N ASP A 177 -13.44 -11.21 -17.91
CA ASP A 177 -14.04 -11.57 -16.63
C ASP A 177 -12.98 -12.20 -15.72
N PHE A 178 -12.17 -11.34 -15.09
CA PHE A 178 -11.04 -11.76 -14.29
C PHE A 178 -11.41 -12.02 -12.84
N LYS A 179 -10.51 -12.64 -12.08
CA LYS A 179 -10.49 -12.70 -10.60
C LYS A 179 -9.17 -12.11 -10.09
N MET A 180 -9.12 -11.66 -8.83
CA MET A 180 -7.86 -11.29 -8.19
C MET A 180 -7.00 -12.54 -7.91
N PRO A 181 -5.67 -12.42 -7.80
CA PRO A 181 -4.81 -13.56 -7.46
C PRO A 181 -5.18 -14.13 -6.10
N GLU A 182 -5.26 -15.45 -6.02
CA GLU A 182 -5.49 -16.16 -4.77
C GLU A 182 -4.30 -15.97 -3.79
N PRO A 183 -4.54 -15.99 -2.47
CA PRO A 183 -3.49 -16.05 -1.46
C PRO A 183 -2.42 -17.10 -1.77
N THR A 184 -1.15 -16.71 -1.72
CA THR A 184 0.00 -17.62 -1.93
C THR A 184 0.51 -18.24 -0.63
N MET A 185 0.12 -17.69 0.52
CA MET A 185 0.55 -18.13 1.84
C MET A 185 -0.63 -18.57 2.71
N LYS A 186 -0.38 -19.57 3.56
CA LYS A 186 -1.35 -19.96 4.59
C LYS A 186 -1.23 -19.03 5.79
N VAL A 187 -2.34 -18.42 6.17
CA VAL A 187 -2.42 -17.57 7.36
C VAL A 187 -3.46 -18.10 8.33
N SER A 188 -3.15 -18.07 9.62
CA SER A 188 -4.04 -18.59 10.65
C SER A 188 -3.95 -17.82 11.97
N GLY A 189 -4.75 -18.24 12.93
CA GLY A 189 -4.82 -17.63 14.26
C GLY A 189 -5.62 -16.32 14.29
N ARG A 190 -5.81 -15.79 15.50
CA ARG A 190 -6.61 -14.59 15.74
C ARG A 190 -5.99 -13.38 15.03
N ILE A 191 -6.73 -12.78 14.10
CA ILE A 191 -6.27 -11.63 13.28
C ILE A 191 -5.09 -12.01 12.37
N PHE A 192 -5.03 -13.27 11.91
CA PHE A 192 -4.02 -13.75 10.95
C PHE A 192 -2.58 -13.50 11.43
N ARG A 193 -2.30 -13.91 12.67
CA ARG A 193 -0.98 -13.72 13.33
C ARG A 193 0.03 -14.77 12.92
N ASN A 194 -0.42 -15.95 12.55
CA ASN A 194 0.45 -17.03 12.11
C ASN A 194 0.55 -16.95 10.59
N SER A 195 1.76 -16.84 10.07
CA SER A 195 2.10 -16.82 8.65
C SER A 195 3.45 -17.50 8.48
N ASP A 196 3.66 -18.11 7.33
CA ASP A 196 4.93 -18.76 6.99
C ASP A 196 6.07 -17.73 6.87
N VAL A 197 5.75 -16.49 6.45
CA VAL A 197 6.71 -15.38 6.35
C VAL A 197 6.56 -14.44 7.54
N THR A 198 7.66 -14.21 8.26
CA THR A 198 7.70 -13.50 9.56
C THR A 198 8.74 -12.39 9.58
N ILE A 199 8.80 -11.63 10.68
CA ILE A 199 9.84 -10.60 10.86
C ILE A 199 11.25 -11.20 10.79
N SER A 200 11.49 -12.38 11.39
CA SER A 200 12.81 -13.05 11.33
C SER A 200 13.30 -13.21 9.90
N HIS A 201 12.47 -13.77 9.01
CA HIS A 201 12.81 -13.94 7.60
C HIS A 201 13.20 -12.62 6.91
N ALA A 202 12.67 -11.48 7.37
CA ALA A 202 12.97 -10.19 6.79
C ALA A 202 14.29 -9.60 7.31
N ILE A 203 14.59 -9.70 8.60
CA ILE A 203 15.64 -8.87 9.23
C ILE A 203 16.83 -9.65 9.78
N GLU A 204 16.73 -10.97 9.97
CA GLU A 204 17.76 -11.76 10.66
C GLU A 204 19.10 -11.79 9.90
N SER A 205 19.07 -11.73 8.57
CA SER A 205 20.29 -11.72 7.76
C SER A 205 21.02 -10.37 7.74
N LEU A 206 20.44 -9.29 8.30
CA LEU A 206 21.10 -7.98 8.34
C LEU A 206 22.33 -7.99 9.27
N PRO A 207 23.40 -7.25 8.92
CA PRO A 207 24.50 -7.01 9.85
C PRO A 207 24.01 -6.19 11.05
N THR A 208 24.81 -6.07 12.10
CA THR A 208 24.47 -5.21 13.24
C THR A 208 24.26 -3.75 12.81
N ALA A 209 23.18 -3.14 13.29
CA ALA A 209 22.85 -1.74 13.00
C ALA A 209 23.92 -0.77 13.53
N SER A 210 24.20 0.27 12.77
CA SER A 210 25.12 1.35 13.17
C SER A 210 24.45 2.37 14.08
N ASN A 211 25.26 3.13 14.81
CA ASN A 211 24.84 4.37 15.48
C ASN A 211 25.12 5.62 14.64
N ASP A 212 25.82 5.46 13.52
CA ASP A 212 26.08 6.51 12.54
C ASP A 212 25.02 6.47 11.42
N LYS A 213 24.38 7.62 11.20
CA LYS A 213 23.30 7.82 10.22
C LYS A 213 23.79 7.64 8.78
N GLU A 214 25.04 7.96 8.50
CA GLU A 214 25.61 7.91 7.15
C GLU A 214 26.43 6.63 6.91
N ALA A 215 26.36 5.66 7.84
CA ALA A 215 27.13 4.43 7.74
C ALA A 215 26.69 3.59 6.53
N GLU A 216 27.68 3.17 5.76
CA GLU A 216 27.55 2.14 4.71
C GLU A 216 28.14 0.85 5.26
N LEU A 217 27.26 -0.10 5.62
CA LEU A 217 27.68 -1.38 6.18
C LEU A 217 28.05 -2.36 5.06
N SER A 218 28.90 -3.33 5.38
CA SER A 218 29.30 -4.39 4.45
C SER A 218 28.09 -5.18 3.93
N PRO A 219 28.14 -5.66 2.68
CA PRO A 219 27.10 -6.52 2.13
C PRO A 219 27.07 -7.88 2.82
N ILE A 220 25.95 -8.58 2.66
CA ILE A 220 25.77 -9.91 3.22
C ILE A 220 26.33 -10.94 2.24
N ASN A 221 27.54 -11.42 2.51
CA ASN A 221 28.28 -12.32 1.62
C ASN A 221 27.98 -13.82 1.84
N THR A 222 27.15 -14.16 2.83
CA THR A 222 26.70 -15.54 3.03
C THR A 222 25.71 -15.94 1.94
N PRO A 223 25.55 -17.24 1.61
CA PRO A 223 24.43 -17.69 0.79
C PRO A 223 23.09 -17.24 1.37
N ALA A 224 22.14 -16.90 0.50
CA ALA A 224 20.77 -16.63 0.93
C ALA A 224 20.16 -17.90 1.54
N HIS A 225 19.39 -17.72 2.61
CA HIS A 225 18.75 -18.86 3.30
C HIS A 225 17.65 -19.51 2.46
N ASP A 226 16.91 -18.69 1.72
CA ASP A 226 15.83 -19.08 0.84
C ASP A 226 15.61 -18.04 -0.28
N GLU A 227 14.60 -18.26 -1.11
CA GLU A 227 14.24 -17.35 -2.20
C GLU A 227 13.81 -15.96 -1.69
N PHE A 228 13.13 -15.89 -0.54
CA PHE A 228 12.65 -14.64 0.01
C PHE A 228 13.82 -13.77 0.50
N ASP A 229 14.78 -14.36 1.22
CA ASP A 229 16.02 -13.71 1.62
C ASP A 229 16.84 -13.28 0.39
N ALA A 230 16.91 -14.10 -0.66
CA ALA A 230 17.55 -13.71 -1.93
C ALA A 230 16.87 -12.49 -2.57
N ILE A 231 15.54 -12.44 -2.59
CA ILE A 231 14.76 -11.29 -3.08
C ILE A 231 15.07 -10.02 -2.30
N LEU A 232 15.20 -10.12 -0.97
CA LEU A 232 15.49 -8.98 -0.10
C LEU A 232 16.94 -8.49 -0.22
N ARG A 233 17.92 -9.39 -0.38
CA ARG A 233 19.32 -8.99 -0.56
C ARG A 233 19.57 -8.30 -1.91
N GLY A 234 18.83 -8.71 -2.95
CA GLY A 234 18.98 -8.14 -4.29
C GLY A 234 20.43 -8.22 -4.78
N TYR A 235 20.91 -7.15 -5.40
CA TYR A 235 22.30 -7.01 -5.86
C TYR A 235 23.10 -6.03 -5.00
N ALA A 236 22.73 -5.89 -3.72
CA ALA A 236 23.33 -4.91 -2.84
C ALA A 236 24.81 -5.19 -2.58
N ASN A 237 25.66 -4.19 -2.88
CA ASN A 237 27.08 -4.22 -2.56
C ASN A 237 27.41 -3.52 -1.21
N LYS A 238 26.40 -2.95 -0.56
CA LYS A 238 26.45 -2.34 0.77
C LYS A 238 25.04 -2.27 1.36
N ILE A 239 24.96 -2.17 2.69
CA ILE A 239 23.71 -1.96 3.40
C ILE A 239 23.68 -0.52 3.93
N THR A 240 22.71 0.26 3.46
CA THR A 240 22.45 1.64 3.88
C THR A 240 21.19 1.74 4.74
N ASP A 241 21.01 2.87 5.42
CA ASP A 241 19.80 3.17 6.23
C ASP A 241 19.57 2.15 7.38
N HIS A 242 20.58 1.35 7.73
CA HIS A 242 20.58 0.42 8.84
C HIS A 242 21.28 1.02 10.05
N TYR A 243 20.66 2.07 10.58
CA TYR A 243 21.14 2.77 11.76
C TYR A 243 20.01 3.07 12.74
N PHE A 244 20.38 3.34 13.98
CA PHE A 244 19.48 3.92 14.98
C PHE A 244 20.23 4.91 15.87
N PRO A 245 19.62 6.04 16.26
CA PRO A 245 20.26 6.97 17.18
C PRO A 245 20.40 6.35 18.57
N ALA A 246 21.46 6.74 19.30
CA ALA A 246 21.65 6.33 20.69
C ALA A 246 20.43 6.75 21.55
N ILE A 247 19.90 5.80 22.32
CA ILE A 247 18.70 6.00 23.12
C ILE A 247 19.08 6.11 24.58
N ASN A 248 18.79 7.26 25.18
CA ASN A 248 19.16 7.57 26.56
C ASN A 248 17.92 7.79 27.44
N GLY A 249 18.15 7.78 28.77
CA GLY A 249 17.15 8.20 29.75
C GLY A 249 15.89 7.32 29.78
N ALA A 250 14.73 7.96 29.96
CA ALA A 250 13.46 7.26 30.19
C ALA A 250 13.04 6.36 29.02
N GLN A 251 13.38 6.71 27.78
CA GLN A 251 13.01 5.91 26.61
C GLN A 251 13.75 4.56 26.59
N SER A 252 15.06 4.56 26.88
CA SER A 252 15.86 3.34 26.97
C SER A 252 15.34 2.38 28.04
N LYS A 253 14.97 2.91 29.21
CA LYS A 253 14.34 2.14 30.30
C LYS A 253 13.00 1.54 29.87
N ARG A 254 12.17 2.31 29.16
CA ARG A 254 10.88 1.81 28.62
C ARG A 254 11.09 0.68 27.62
N ILE A 255 11.98 0.86 26.64
CA ILE A 255 12.24 -0.16 25.62
C ILE A 255 12.74 -1.46 26.25
N SER A 256 13.70 -1.35 27.17
CA SER A 256 14.29 -2.52 27.85
C SER A 256 13.29 -3.27 28.74
N ALA A 257 12.29 -2.58 29.27
CA ALA A 257 11.25 -3.17 30.11
C ALA A 257 10.12 -3.88 29.32
N LEU A 258 10.04 -3.68 27.99
CA LEU A 258 9.07 -4.38 27.16
C LEU A 258 9.56 -5.78 26.80
N GLY A 259 8.77 -6.81 27.08
CA GLY A 259 8.90 -8.15 26.51
C GLY A 259 8.23 -8.29 25.14
N PRO A 260 8.45 -9.40 24.41
CA PRO A 260 7.86 -9.61 23.08
C PRO A 260 6.33 -9.46 23.07
N GLY A 261 5.80 -8.67 22.13
CA GLY A 261 4.36 -8.39 22.00
C GLY A 261 3.80 -7.38 22.98
N GLN A 262 4.57 -6.96 23.99
CA GLN A 262 4.16 -5.97 24.97
C GLN A 262 4.16 -4.55 24.40
N THR A 263 3.36 -3.69 25.03
CA THR A 263 3.10 -2.31 24.64
C THR A 263 3.25 -1.37 25.84
N MET A 264 3.12 -0.06 25.61
CA MET A 264 3.12 0.96 26.68
C MET A 264 2.23 0.63 27.89
N LYS A 265 1.10 -0.09 27.71
CA LYS A 265 0.18 -0.46 28.81
C LYS A 265 0.75 -1.52 29.75
N ASP A 266 1.71 -2.30 29.27
CA ASP A 266 2.31 -3.43 29.98
C ASP A 266 3.55 -3.00 30.77
N LEU A 267 3.98 -1.74 30.62
CA LEU A 267 5.07 -1.16 31.38
C LEU A 267 4.65 -0.87 32.84
N PRO A 268 5.60 -0.94 33.79
CA PRO A 268 5.43 -0.39 35.13
C PRO A 268 4.92 1.06 35.07
N GLU A 269 4.00 1.43 35.96
CA GLU A 269 3.30 2.73 35.92
C GLU A 269 4.26 3.93 35.95
N ASN A 270 5.37 3.82 36.69
CA ASN A 270 6.41 4.85 36.74
C ASN A 270 7.16 5.02 35.40
N LEU A 271 7.16 4.00 34.54
CA LEU A 271 7.76 4.05 33.19
C LEU A 271 6.73 4.42 32.11
N GLN A 272 5.43 4.34 32.38
CA GLN A 272 4.41 4.73 31.41
C GLN A 272 4.51 6.23 31.08
N HIS A 273 4.38 6.58 29.80
CA HIS A 273 4.43 7.96 29.35
C HIS A 273 3.20 8.75 29.82
N GLU A 274 3.37 10.02 30.20
CA GLU A 274 2.27 10.85 30.72
C GLU A 274 1.10 11.01 29.75
N SER A 275 1.38 11.07 28.44
CA SER A 275 0.32 11.11 27.43
C SER A 275 -0.54 9.82 27.42
N PHE A 276 0.07 8.68 27.71
CA PHE A 276 -0.64 7.41 27.84
C PHE A 276 -1.52 7.42 29.09
N LYS A 277 -0.97 7.79 30.25
CA LYS A 277 -1.72 7.89 31.52
C LYS A 277 -2.91 8.85 31.40
N LYS A 278 -2.70 10.07 30.88
CA LYS A 278 -3.77 11.06 30.69
C LYS A 278 -4.90 10.55 29.79
N ARG A 279 -4.59 9.73 28.78
CA ARG A 279 -5.61 9.18 27.87
C ARG A 279 -6.24 7.90 28.42
N ALA A 280 -5.50 7.09 29.17
CA ALA A 280 -6.02 5.94 29.89
C ALA A 280 -6.99 6.40 31.00
N ASN A 281 -6.62 7.37 31.81
CA ASN A 281 -7.46 7.93 32.89
C ASN A 281 -8.70 8.63 32.35
N ARG A 282 -8.59 9.33 31.21
CA ARG A 282 -9.77 9.87 30.51
C ARG A 282 -10.80 8.80 30.16
N ARG A 283 -10.42 7.52 30.00
CA ARG A 283 -11.39 6.43 29.72
C ARG A 283 -12.25 6.07 30.93
N VAL A 284 -11.76 6.36 32.14
CA VAL A 284 -12.43 5.99 33.40
C VAL A 284 -13.37 7.10 33.89
N ALA A 285 -13.08 8.36 33.57
CA ALA A 285 -13.72 9.51 34.22
C ALA A 285 -15.07 9.97 33.63
N ASP A 286 -15.37 9.71 32.36
CA ASP A 286 -16.46 10.37 31.61
C ASP A 286 -17.44 9.39 30.93
N GLY A 287 -17.33 8.08 31.20
CA GLY A 287 -18.33 7.06 30.82
C GLY A 287 -18.59 6.82 29.32
N MET A 288 -17.98 7.58 28.39
CA MET A 288 -18.26 7.43 26.96
C MET A 288 -17.62 6.16 26.36
N PRO A 289 -18.35 5.40 25.52
CA PRO A 289 -17.90 4.12 24.97
C PRO A 289 -16.58 4.20 24.20
N THR A 290 -15.73 3.19 24.39
CA THR A 290 -14.37 3.09 23.82
C THR A 290 -14.36 3.17 22.28
N GLU A 291 -15.45 2.78 21.63
CA GLU A 291 -15.64 2.71 20.18
C GLU A 291 -15.71 4.08 19.49
N LYS A 292 -16.10 5.12 20.22
CA LYS A 292 -16.17 6.51 19.71
C LYS A 292 -14.91 7.31 19.99
N ARG A 293 -13.92 6.71 20.66
CA ARG A 293 -12.65 7.36 21.01
C ARG A 293 -11.55 6.84 20.10
N GLY A 294 -10.82 7.74 19.45
CA GLY A 294 -9.54 7.38 18.86
C GLY A 294 -8.69 6.62 19.88
N GLY A 295 -8.01 5.56 19.44
CA GLY A 295 -7.22 4.69 20.31
C GLY A 295 -6.23 5.48 21.18
N ALA A 296 -5.71 4.84 22.23
CA ALA A 296 -4.49 5.37 22.85
C ALA A 296 -3.42 5.47 21.75
N PRO A 297 -2.54 6.48 21.73
CA PRO A 297 -1.43 6.46 20.78
C PRO A 297 -0.79 5.09 20.94
N SER A 298 -0.58 4.38 19.83
CA SER A 298 0.29 3.21 19.83
C SER A 298 1.64 3.72 20.29
N GLY A 299 1.87 3.65 21.60
CA GLY A 299 3.19 3.90 22.14
C GLY A 299 4.14 2.81 21.66
N LEU A 300 5.29 2.74 22.31
CA LEU A 300 6.28 1.68 22.08
C LEU A 300 5.61 0.30 22.11
N LYS A 301 5.91 -0.51 21.10
CA LYS A 301 5.47 -1.90 21.01
C LYS A 301 6.62 -2.79 20.55
N ARG A 302 6.99 -3.76 21.37
CA ARG A 302 7.98 -4.78 20.98
C ARG A 302 7.32 -5.81 20.08
N LEU A 303 7.95 -6.01 18.92
CA LEU A 303 7.51 -6.97 17.93
C LEU A 303 7.84 -8.41 18.39
N ILE A 304 7.25 -9.39 17.72
CA ILE A 304 7.50 -10.82 17.96
C ILE A 304 8.16 -11.35 16.69
N ALA A 305 9.35 -11.94 16.81
CA ALA A 305 10.18 -12.34 15.68
C ALA A 305 9.47 -13.36 14.77
N SER A 306 8.74 -14.30 15.39
CA SER A 306 7.97 -15.36 14.74
C SER A 306 6.58 -14.94 14.25
N GLU A 307 6.25 -13.65 14.28
CA GLU A 307 5.00 -13.13 13.71
C GLU A 307 5.30 -12.15 12.56
N PRO A 308 4.35 -11.94 11.64
CA PRO A 308 4.40 -10.79 10.75
C PRO A 308 4.30 -9.49 11.56
N SER A 309 5.02 -8.48 11.10
CA SER A 309 5.02 -7.15 11.69
C SER A 309 3.62 -6.53 11.72
N LEU A 310 3.44 -5.53 12.58
CA LEU A 310 2.37 -4.56 12.37
C LEU A 310 2.64 -3.73 11.11
N THR A 311 1.61 -3.04 10.63
CA THR A 311 1.71 -2.12 9.50
C THR A 311 2.87 -1.15 9.69
N ILE A 312 3.80 -1.11 8.74
CA ILE A 312 4.85 -0.09 8.67
C ILE A 312 4.20 1.22 8.24
N THR A 313 4.41 2.27 9.03
CA THR A 313 3.90 3.63 8.82
C THR A 313 5.06 4.63 8.94
N GLY A 314 4.82 5.90 8.64
CA GLY A 314 5.81 6.98 8.88
C GLY A 314 6.22 7.20 10.34
N ALA A 315 5.66 6.43 11.28
CA ALA A 315 6.04 6.43 12.69
C ALA A 315 6.75 5.13 13.13
N ALA A 316 6.97 4.17 12.24
CA ALA A 316 7.47 2.84 12.57
C ALA A 316 8.79 2.86 13.35
N THR A 317 9.75 3.69 12.94
CA THR A 317 11.07 3.83 13.61
C THR A 317 11.00 4.52 14.99
N ARG A 318 9.81 4.95 15.43
CA ARG A 318 9.56 5.50 16.78
C ARG A 318 8.67 4.60 17.64
N GLU A 319 7.76 3.84 17.01
CA GLU A 319 6.74 3.07 17.72
C GLU A 319 7.04 1.56 17.76
N LEU A 320 7.67 1.02 16.72
CA LEU A 320 7.93 -0.41 16.60
C LEU A 320 9.33 -0.74 17.10
N ILE A 321 9.39 -1.55 18.15
CA ILE A 321 10.63 -1.98 18.80
C ILE A 321 11.04 -3.34 18.24
N HIS A 322 12.34 -3.46 17.94
CA HIS A 322 12.97 -4.66 17.41
C HIS A 322 12.64 -5.88 18.31
N PRO A 323 12.41 -7.09 17.74
CA PRO A 323 11.97 -8.24 18.53
C PRO A 323 12.92 -8.64 19.65
N VAL A 324 14.23 -8.54 19.41
CA VAL A 324 15.30 -8.97 20.34
C VAL A 324 16.03 -7.77 20.94
N GLU A 325 16.69 -6.97 20.11
CA GLU A 325 17.45 -5.79 20.52
C GLU A 325 16.62 -4.67 21.18
N ASN A 326 17.25 -3.90 22.07
CA ASN A 326 16.65 -2.79 22.81
C ASN A 326 16.67 -1.46 22.02
N ARG A 327 16.14 -1.50 20.80
CA ARG A 327 16.04 -0.34 19.90
C ARG A 327 14.76 -0.40 19.05
N PRO A 328 14.29 0.73 18.50
CA PRO A 328 13.33 0.73 17.41
C PRO A 328 13.87 -0.01 16.18
N LEU A 329 12.95 -0.36 15.28
CA LEU A 329 13.35 -0.78 13.95
C LEU A 329 14.11 0.33 13.23
N THR A 330 15.11 -0.03 12.43
CA THR A 330 15.78 0.89 11.51
C THR A 330 14.93 1.16 10.27
N ILE A 331 15.35 2.13 9.45
CA ILE A 331 14.74 2.39 8.13
C ILE A 331 14.92 1.17 7.22
N ARG A 332 16.12 0.58 7.15
CA ARG A 332 16.39 -0.66 6.39
C ARG A 332 15.54 -1.85 6.80
N GLU A 333 15.38 -2.10 8.10
CA GLU A 333 14.50 -3.17 8.59
C GLU A 333 13.04 -2.92 8.18
N SER A 334 12.59 -1.67 8.28
CA SER A 334 11.24 -1.27 7.83
C SER A 334 11.06 -1.45 6.32
N ALA A 335 12.10 -1.15 5.53
CA ALA A 335 12.12 -1.35 4.08
C ALA A 335 12.03 -2.84 3.71
N ARG A 336 12.81 -3.71 4.36
CA ARG A 336 12.74 -5.17 4.18
C ARG A 336 11.41 -5.76 4.60
N ILE A 337 10.81 -5.28 5.69
CA ILE A 337 9.45 -5.70 6.09
C ILE A 337 8.39 -5.27 5.06
N GLN A 338 8.62 -4.14 4.37
CA GLN A 338 7.84 -3.72 3.19
C GLN A 338 8.29 -4.42 1.90
N THR A 339 9.22 -5.38 1.94
CA THR A 339 9.75 -6.16 0.80
C THR A 339 10.52 -5.35 -0.24
N PHE A 340 11.08 -4.21 0.15
CA PHE A 340 12.10 -3.54 -0.65
C PHE A 340 13.43 -4.29 -0.55
N PRO A 341 14.14 -4.48 -1.67
CA PRO A 341 15.47 -5.07 -1.65
C PRO A 341 16.50 -4.08 -1.07
N ASP A 342 17.65 -4.61 -0.67
CA ASP A 342 18.72 -3.86 -0.02
C ASP A 342 19.39 -2.85 -0.94
N ASP A 343 19.41 -3.13 -2.23
CA ASP A 343 19.91 -2.24 -3.29
C ASP A 343 18.94 -1.10 -3.62
N PHE A 344 17.72 -1.10 -3.06
CA PHE A 344 16.79 0.00 -3.21
C PHE A 344 17.27 1.23 -2.41
N ILE A 345 17.41 2.35 -3.11
CA ILE A 345 17.92 3.61 -2.58
C ILE A 345 16.77 4.47 -2.11
N PHE A 346 16.83 5.05 -0.91
CA PHE A 346 15.88 6.05 -0.43
C PHE A 346 16.56 7.40 -0.23
N CYS A 347 15.99 8.47 -0.79
CA CYS A 347 16.45 9.85 -0.68
C CYS A 347 15.64 10.65 0.35
N GLY A 348 16.19 11.81 0.75
CA GLY A 348 15.62 12.70 1.76
C GLY A 348 16.05 12.37 3.20
N ASN A 349 15.47 13.09 4.16
CA ASN A 349 15.76 12.87 5.58
C ASN A 349 15.08 11.61 6.14
N ALA A 350 15.49 11.17 7.34
CA ALA A 350 14.98 9.95 7.96
C ALA A 350 13.44 9.88 8.08
N SER A 351 12.78 11.02 8.32
CA SER A 351 11.31 11.09 8.39
C SER A 351 10.67 10.94 7.01
N GLN A 352 11.26 11.52 5.97
CA GLN A 352 10.79 11.37 4.59
C GLN A 352 10.96 9.92 4.13
N LYS A 353 12.14 9.31 4.36
CA LYS A 353 12.41 7.91 3.99
C LYS A 353 11.41 6.94 4.62
N ILE A 354 11.16 7.05 5.94
CA ILE A 354 10.20 6.15 6.59
C ILE A 354 8.76 6.41 6.14
N GLN A 355 8.41 7.66 5.80
CA GLN A 355 7.10 7.99 5.25
C GLN A 355 6.91 7.36 3.86
N GLN A 356 7.92 7.45 3.00
CA GLN A 356 7.93 6.81 1.68
C GLN A 356 7.74 5.29 1.80
N ILE A 357 8.52 4.64 2.68
CA ILE A 357 8.40 3.19 2.96
C ILE A 357 7.00 2.85 3.49
N GLY A 358 6.47 3.62 4.45
CA GLY A 358 5.15 3.38 5.04
C GLY A 358 3.98 3.58 4.07
N ASN A 359 4.12 4.49 3.11
CA ASN A 359 3.11 4.76 2.08
C ASN A 359 3.10 3.71 0.97
N ALA A 360 4.24 3.11 0.65
CA ALA A 360 4.38 2.20 -0.47
C ALA A 360 3.47 0.95 -0.40
N ILE A 361 3.12 0.44 -1.58
CA ILE A 361 2.67 -0.95 -1.76
C ILE A 361 3.93 -1.84 -1.69
N PRO A 362 3.91 -2.96 -0.94
CA PRO A 362 5.03 -3.89 -0.91
C PRO A 362 5.40 -4.38 -2.32
N PRO A 363 6.67 -4.31 -2.77
CA PRO A 363 7.07 -4.77 -4.09
C PRO A 363 6.71 -6.22 -4.41
N VAL A 364 6.79 -7.13 -3.43
CA VAL A 364 6.38 -8.54 -3.64
C VAL A 364 4.88 -8.64 -3.93
N LEU A 365 4.04 -7.90 -3.21
CA LEU A 365 2.59 -7.87 -3.46
C LEU A 365 2.29 -7.31 -4.86
N ALA A 366 2.92 -6.19 -5.21
CA ALA A 366 2.73 -5.58 -6.53
C ALA A 366 3.17 -6.51 -7.66
N ARG A 367 4.28 -7.24 -7.49
CA ARG A 367 4.77 -8.24 -8.46
C ARG A 367 3.74 -9.35 -8.71
N ILE A 368 3.16 -9.92 -7.65
CA ILE A 368 2.16 -11.00 -7.78
C ILE A 368 0.95 -10.53 -8.60
N PHE A 369 0.45 -9.32 -8.34
CA PHE A 369 -0.67 -8.76 -9.11
C PHE A 369 -0.29 -8.46 -10.57
N ALA A 370 0.94 -7.98 -10.80
CA ALA A 370 1.45 -7.73 -12.14
C ALA A 370 1.62 -9.02 -12.96
N GLU A 371 2.21 -10.06 -12.37
CA GLU A 371 2.35 -11.38 -13.00
C GLU A 371 0.97 -11.99 -13.29
N HIS A 372 0.04 -11.91 -12.35
CA HIS A 372 -1.33 -12.39 -12.53
C HIS A 372 -2.04 -11.73 -13.72
N ILE A 373 -1.95 -10.40 -13.86
CA ILE A 373 -2.52 -9.69 -15.01
C ILE A 373 -1.85 -10.13 -16.31
N ARG A 374 -0.52 -10.19 -16.33
CA ARG A 374 0.27 -10.50 -17.53
C ARG A 374 0.08 -11.94 -18.01
N ASP A 375 0.12 -12.90 -17.10
CA ASP A 375 0.24 -14.33 -17.41
C ASP A 375 -1.13 -14.99 -17.59
N ASP A 376 -2.12 -14.61 -16.79
CA ASP A 376 -3.44 -15.28 -16.80
C ASP A 376 -4.44 -14.62 -17.78
N TYR A 377 -4.28 -13.32 -18.06
CA TYR A 377 -5.21 -12.55 -18.91
C TYR A 377 -4.53 -11.89 -20.09
N GLY A 378 -3.38 -11.24 -19.86
CA GLY A 378 -2.63 -10.52 -20.87
C GLY A 378 -3.24 -9.16 -21.23
N PHE A 379 -2.92 -8.71 -22.44
CA PHE A 379 -3.22 -7.35 -22.92
C PHE A 379 -3.91 -7.33 -24.29
N GLU A 380 -4.46 -8.47 -24.67
CA GLU A 380 -5.22 -8.66 -25.91
C GLU A 380 -6.67 -8.95 -25.56
N GLY A 381 -7.60 -8.34 -26.28
CA GLY A 381 -9.03 -8.51 -26.05
C GLY A 381 -9.86 -7.56 -26.90
N HIS A 382 -11.17 -7.52 -26.66
CA HIS A 382 -12.07 -6.61 -27.36
C HIS A 382 -12.48 -5.48 -26.44
N GLU A 383 -12.57 -4.28 -26.98
CA GLU A 383 -13.00 -3.12 -26.21
C GLU A 383 -14.49 -3.29 -25.84
N GLU A 384 -14.79 -3.49 -24.55
CA GLU A 384 -16.18 -3.58 -24.09
C GLU A 384 -16.84 -2.19 -24.16
N ALA A 385 -18.01 -2.13 -24.79
CA ALA A 385 -18.78 -0.89 -24.91
C ALA A 385 -19.38 -0.44 -23.56
N THR A 386 -19.52 -1.36 -22.60
CA THR A 386 -20.14 -1.08 -21.31
C THR A 386 -19.31 -1.63 -20.15
N GLY A 387 -18.89 -0.75 -19.23
CA GLY A 387 -18.26 -1.18 -18.00
C GLY A 387 -19.23 -1.92 -17.08
N LYS A 388 -18.68 -2.70 -16.14
CA LYS A 388 -19.48 -3.47 -15.17
C LYS A 388 -18.70 -3.79 -13.90
N MET A 389 -19.43 -3.94 -12.80
CA MET A 389 -18.89 -4.49 -11.56
C MET A 389 -18.83 -6.01 -11.66
N LEU A 390 -17.63 -6.61 -11.71
CA LEU A 390 -17.46 -8.07 -11.76
C LEU A 390 -17.60 -8.71 -10.38
N GLY A 391 -17.22 -8.01 -9.31
CA GLY A 391 -17.33 -8.51 -7.95
C GLY A 391 -16.53 -7.70 -6.93
N PHE A 392 -16.78 -7.99 -5.66
CA PHE A 392 -16.07 -7.34 -4.56
C PHE A 392 -15.87 -8.28 -3.37
N LEU A 393 -14.81 -8.02 -2.60
CA LEU A 393 -14.52 -8.68 -1.33
C LEU A 393 -14.17 -7.62 -0.27
N LEU A 394 -15.14 -7.23 0.56
CA LEU A 394 -14.96 -6.13 1.53
C LEU A 394 -14.32 -6.58 2.84
N THR A 395 -14.46 -7.86 3.21
CA THR A 395 -13.87 -8.46 4.40
C THR A 395 -13.84 -9.97 4.32
N LYS A 396 -12.83 -10.59 4.93
CA LYS A 396 -12.76 -12.04 5.16
C LYS A 396 -13.32 -12.46 6.53
N ALA A 397 -13.77 -11.50 7.35
CA ALA A 397 -14.36 -11.80 8.65
C ALA A 397 -15.79 -12.33 8.51
N GLY A 398 -16.19 -13.28 9.36
CA GLY A 398 -17.55 -13.85 9.34
C GLY A 398 -18.68 -12.86 9.70
N ALA A 399 -18.34 -11.65 10.14
CA ALA A 399 -19.29 -10.57 10.40
C ALA A 399 -18.83 -9.25 9.78
N MET A 400 -19.79 -8.47 9.30
CA MET A 400 -19.59 -7.12 8.76
C MET A 400 -20.11 -6.05 9.71
N SER A 401 -19.35 -4.97 9.86
CA SER A 401 -19.82 -3.79 10.59
C SER A 401 -21.01 -3.13 9.86
N PRO A 402 -21.88 -2.37 10.56
CA PRO A 402 -22.97 -1.66 9.90
C PRO A 402 -22.51 -0.72 8.78
N ALA A 403 -21.31 -0.13 8.90
CA ALA A 403 -20.74 0.71 7.85
C ALA A 403 -20.35 -0.11 6.61
N LEU A 404 -19.79 -1.29 6.80
CA LEU A 404 -19.40 -2.16 5.69
C LEU A 404 -20.61 -2.78 5.00
N LYS A 405 -21.65 -3.18 5.75
CA LYS A 405 -22.93 -3.65 5.19
C LYS A 405 -23.59 -2.62 4.27
N ARG A 406 -23.55 -1.32 4.65
CA ARG A 406 -24.03 -0.24 3.77
C ARG A 406 -23.23 -0.15 2.48
N THR A 407 -21.92 -0.29 2.58
CA THR A 407 -21.01 -0.26 1.43
C THR A 407 -21.28 -1.41 0.47
N GLU A 408 -21.45 -2.62 1.01
CA GLU A 408 -21.90 -3.79 0.26
C GLU A 408 -23.22 -3.51 -0.47
N SER A 409 -24.23 -2.98 0.23
CA SER A 409 -25.53 -2.65 -0.40
C SER A 409 -25.39 -1.64 -1.54
N LEU A 410 -24.47 -0.68 -1.44
CA LEU A 410 -24.19 0.28 -2.52
C LEU A 410 -23.52 -0.38 -3.73
N LEU A 411 -22.54 -1.26 -3.51
CA LEU A 411 -21.84 -1.95 -4.60
C LEU A 411 -22.72 -3.03 -5.27
N VAL A 412 -23.63 -3.67 -4.54
CA VAL A 412 -24.65 -4.58 -5.12
C VAL A 412 -25.52 -3.82 -6.14
N ARG A 413 -25.96 -2.60 -5.81
CA ARG A 413 -26.77 -1.78 -6.74
C ARG A 413 -26.04 -1.48 -8.06
N LEU A 414 -24.72 -1.27 -8.02
CA LEU A 414 -23.90 -1.10 -9.24
C LEU A 414 -23.77 -2.40 -10.04
N SER A 415 -23.82 -3.55 -9.37
CA SER A 415 -23.76 -4.87 -10.01
C SER A 415 -25.10 -5.29 -10.63
N ASP A 416 -26.22 -4.80 -10.09
CA ASP A 416 -27.56 -5.09 -10.61
C ASP A 416 -27.96 -4.11 -11.74
N SER A 417 -27.55 -2.84 -11.67
CA SER A 417 -27.81 -1.87 -12.73
C SER A 417 -27.05 -2.16 -14.02
N SER A 418 -25.92 -2.86 -13.95
CA SER A 418 -25.21 -3.36 -15.13
C SER A 418 -25.95 -4.53 -15.80
N LYS A 419 -26.70 -5.33 -15.04
CA LYS A 419 -27.54 -6.42 -15.59
C LYS A 419 -28.82 -5.91 -16.24
N SER A 420 -29.45 -4.87 -15.69
CA SER A 420 -30.73 -4.35 -16.24
C SER A 420 -30.58 -3.73 -17.62
N LYS A 421 -29.43 -3.12 -17.94
CA LYS A 421 -29.16 -2.56 -19.29
C LYS A 421 -28.97 -3.61 -20.39
N GLN A 422 -28.69 -4.88 -20.04
CA GLN A 422 -28.65 -5.97 -21.03
C GLN A 422 -30.05 -6.52 -21.36
N GLY A 423 -31.05 -6.30 -20.50
CA GLY A 423 -32.42 -6.79 -20.69
C GLY A 423 -33.29 -5.93 -21.64
N GLU A 424 -32.96 -4.65 -21.82
CA GLU A 424 -33.74 -3.72 -22.67
C GLU A 424 -33.27 -3.70 -24.14
N LEU A 425 -32.20 -4.43 -24.50
CA LEU A 425 -31.73 -4.57 -25.89
C LEU A 425 -32.36 -5.77 -26.63
N PHE A 426 -33.19 -6.57 -25.96
CA PHE A 426 -33.92 -7.71 -26.53
C PHE A 426 -35.42 -7.70 -26.18
N GLY A 427 -35.98 -6.52 -25.86
CA GLY A 427 -37.41 -6.31 -25.60
C GLY A 427 -38.12 -5.61 -26.75
#